data_AF-A0A6C0AJ85-F1
#
_entry.id   AF-A0A6C0AJ85-F1
#
_cell.length_a   1.000
_cell.length_b   1.000
_cell.length_c   1.000
_cell.angle_alpha   90.00
_cell.angle_beta   90.00
_cell.angle_gamma   90.00
#
_symmetry.space_group_name_H-M   'P 1'
#
loop_
_entity.id
_entity.type
_entity.pdbx_description
1 polymer ?
#
loop_
_entity_poly.entity_id
_entity_poly.type
_entity_poly.pdbx_seq_one_letter_code
_entity_poly.pdbx_strand_id
1 'polypeptide(L)'
;MPKNMDNVVSDVQVKVTADHFPVTGSVGETVDGWTIVEFTNSTHDLLRFEVHLEHQTSCVLETRGFTFDQRDTIMEIFTQMMFD
;
A
#
# COMPACT_ATOMS: atom_id res chain seq x y z
N MET A 1 -19.27 -4.39 -1.30
CA MET A 1 -18.56 -5.49 -0.60
C MET A 1 -17.25 -4.90 -0.10
N PRO A 2 -16.77 -5.19 1.13
CA PRO A 2 -15.41 -4.81 1.51
C PRO A 2 -14.47 -5.45 0.49
N LYS A 3 -13.67 -4.64 -0.23
CA LYS A 3 -12.70 -5.21 -1.16
C LYS A 3 -11.68 -5.99 -0.35
N ASN A 4 -11.27 -7.14 -0.88
CA ASN A 4 -10.24 -7.95 -0.26
C ASN A 4 -8.91 -7.19 -0.32
N MET A 5 -8.38 -6.77 0.83
CA MET A 5 -7.14 -5.99 0.94
C MET A 5 -5.98 -6.69 0.25
N ASP A 6 -5.88 -8.01 0.38
CA ASP A 6 -4.84 -8.81 -0.28
C ASP A 6 -4.92 -8.71 -1.81
N ASN A 7 -6.14 -8.70 -2.36
CA ASN A 7 -6.33 -8.54 -3.80
C ASN A 7 -5.88 -7.14 -4.25
N VAL A 8 -6.27 -6.10 -3.50
CA VAL A 8 -5.87 -4.72 -3.80
C VAL A 8 -4.35 -4.57 -3.75
N VAL A 9 -3.70 -5.10 -2.70
CA VAL A 9 -2.24 -5.05 -2.57
C VAL A 9 -1.54 -5.79 -3.72
N SER A 10 -2.05 -6.96 -4.11
CA SER A 10 -1.55 -7.71 -5.27
C SER A 10 -1.70 -6.92 -6.58
N ASP A 11 -2.84 -6.26 -6.80
CA ASP A 11 -3.10 -5.45 -8.00
C ASP A 11 -2.20 -4.21 -8.05
N VAL A 12 -2.01 -3.53 -6.91
CA VAL A 12 -1.08 -2.41 -6.76
C VAL A 12 0.35 -2.88 -7.07
N GLN A 13 0.77 -4.03 -6.55
CA GLN A 13 2.09 -4.60 -6.84
C GLN A 13 2.29 -4.80 -8.34
N VAL A 14 1.33 -5.39 -9.04
CA VAL A 14 1.41 -5.61 -10.50
C VAL A 14 1.52 -4.27 -11.23
N LYS A 15 0.67 -3.29 -10.90
CA LYS A 15 0.62 -2.00 -11.60
C LYS A 15 1.86 -1.16 -11.35
N VAL A 16 2.28 -1.02 -10.09
CA VAL A 16 3.49 -0.26 -9.72
C VAL A 16 4.74 -0.90 -10.33
N THR A 17 4.83 -2.24 -10.32
CA THR A 17 5.96 -2.97 -10.91
C THR A 17 6.03 -2.82 -12.43
N ALA A 18 4.89 -2.82 -13.12
CA ALA A 18 4.83 -2.68 -14.57
C ALA A 18 5.18 -1.27 -15.05
N ASP A 19 4.69 -0.22 -14.35
CA ASP A 19 4.67 1.13 -14.88
C ASP A 19 5.62 2.12 -14.18
N HIS A 20 6.22 1.74 -13.04
CA HIS A 20 7.02 2.65 -12.24
C HIS A 20 8.32 2.02 -11.73
N PHE A 21 8.23 1.05 -10.83
CA PHE A 21 9.37 0.39 -10.21
C PHE A 21 8.95 -0.92 -9.51
N PRO A 22 9.82 -1.95 -9.46
CA PRO A 22 9.48 -3.22 -8.83
C PRO A 22 9.26 -3.09 -7.32
N VAL A 23 8.14 -3.63 -6.84
CA VAL A 23 7.80 -3.73 -5.41
C VAL A 23 7.20 -5.09 -5.07
N THR A 24 7.16 -5.42 -3.78
CA THR A 24 6.40 -6.54 -3.22
C THR A 24 5.51 -6.01 -2.11
N GLY A 25 4.21 -6.28 -2.21
CA GLY A 25 3.20 -5.85 -1.26
C GLY A 25 2.81 -6.96 -0.28
N SER A 26 2.46 -6.58 0.95
CA SER A 26 1.89 -7.51 1.93
C SER A 26 0.87 -6.80 2.83
N VAL A 27 -0.10 -7.58 3.32
CA VAL A 27 -1.08 -7.15 4.32
C VAL A 27 -0.66 -7.75 5.66
N GLY A 28 -0.50 -6.87 6.66
CA GLY A 28 -0.13 -7.22 8.02
C GLY A 28 -1.34 -7.42 8.92
N GLU A 29 -1.10 -7.29 10.22
CA GLU A 29 -2.14 -7.45 11.25
C GLU A 29 -3.20 -6.34 11.16
N THR A 30 -4.41 -6.70 11.59
CA THR A 30 -5.52 -5.76 11.81
C THR A 30 -5.75 -5.59 13.31
N VAL A 31 -5.67 -4.35 13.81
CA VAL A 31 -5.94 -4.00 15.21
C VAL A 31 -6.97 -2.87 15.22
N ASP A 32 -8.08 -3.06 15.93
CA ASP A 32 -9.14 -2.06 16.08
C ASP A 32 -9.60 -1.43 14.73
N GLY A 33 -9.73 -2.25 13.68
CA GLY A 33 -10.17 -1.84 12.35
C GLY A 33 -9.07 -1.23 11.47
N TRP A 34 -7.89 -0.95 12.01
CA TRP A 34 -6.71 -0.50 11.25
C TRP A 34 -5.91 -1.70 10.78
N THR A 35 -5.69 -1.79 9.46
CA THR A 35 -4.89 -2.85 8.84
C THR A 35 -3.58 -2.27 8.33
N ILE A 36 -2.47 -2.90 8.69
CA ILE A 36 -1.14 -2.52 8.18
C ILE A 36 -0.96 -3.03 6.76
N VAL A 37 -0.46 -2.18 5.87
CA VAL A 37 -0.03 -2.54 4.52
C VAL A 37 1.42 -2.12 4.35
N GLU A 38 2.20 -3.00 3.73
CA GLU A 38 3.63 -2.81 3.53
C GLU A 38 4.03 -3.09 2.07
N PHE A 39 4.83 -2.19 1.50
CA PHE A 39 5.52 -2.39 0.24
C PHE A 39 7.04 -2.31 0.45
N THR A 40 7.75 -3.27 -0.13
CA THR A 40 9.22 -3.32 -0.15
C THR A 40 9.76 -3.47 -1.57
N ASN A 41 11.03 -3.13 -1.79
CA ASN A 41 11.71 -3.40 -3.07
C ASN A 41 12.97 -4.26 -2.85
N SER A 42 13.71 -4.54 -3.93
CA SER A 42 14.92 -5.37 -3.90
C SER A 42 16.08 -4.77 -3.10
N THR A 43 16.04 -3.47 -2.79
CA THR A 43 17.02 -2.76 -1.96
C THR A 43 16.61 -2.66 -0.49
N HIS A 44 15.50 -3.30 -0.10
CA HIS A 44 14.94 -3.26 1.26
C HIS A 44 14.47 -1.86 1.71
N ASP A 45 14.16 -1.02 0.73
CA ASP A 45 13.36 0.18 0.97
C ASP A 45 11.96 -0.25 1.40
N LEU A 46 11.32 0.57 2.21
CA LEU A 46 10.12 0.23 2.95
C LEU A 46 9.13 1.40 2.89
N LEU A 47 7.90 1.08 2.53
CA LEU A 47 6.74 1.93 2.74
C LEU A 47 5.73 1.14 3.57
N ARG A 48 5.40 1.64 4.76
CA ARG A 48 4.37 1.07 5.61
C ARG A 48 3.30 2.11 5.88
N PHE A 49 2.05 1.73 5.75
CA PHE A 49 0.90 2.57 6.05
C PHE A 49 -0.22 1.74 6.67
N GLU A 50 -1.14 2.40 7.35
CA GLU A 50 -2.33 1.79 7.92
C GLU A 50 -3.58 2.24 7.15
N VAL A 51 -4.59 1.37 7.14
CA VAL A 51 -5.83 1.58 6.40
C VAL A 51 -7.03 1.23 7.28
N HIS A 52 -8.01 2.13 7.35
CA HIS A 52 -9.27 1.88 8.05
C HIS A 52 -10.43 1.88 7.05
N LEU A 53 -10.96 0.69 6.78
CA LEU A 53 -11.95 0.49 5.71
C LEU A 53 -13.27 1.22 5.96
N GLU A 54 -13.78 1.21 7.20
CA GLU A 54 -15.06 1.85 7.52
C GLU A 54 -14.99 3.38 7.45
N HIS A 55 -13.80 3.94 7.69
CA HIS A 55 -13.56 5.38 7.68
C HIS A 55 -13.01 5.86 6.32
N GLN A 56 -12.75 4.92 5.40
CA GLN A 56 -12.18 5.17 4.08
C GLN A 56 -10.93 6.06 4.13
N THR A 57 -10.02 5.75 5.04
CA THR A 57 -8.81 6.53 5.27
C THR A 57 -7.58 5.64 5.31
N SER A 58 -6.45 6.22 4.93
CA SER A 58 -5.13 5.58 5.01
C SER A 58 -4.08 6.60 5.44
N CYS A 59 -3.12 6.17 6.26
CA CYS A 59 -2.07 7.04 6.79
C CYS A 59 -0.70 6.37 6.68
N VAL A 60 0.29 7.11 6.18
CA VAL A 60 1.68 6.62 6.11
C VAL A 60 2.27 6.59 7.51
N LEU A 61 2.78 5.42 7.90
CA LEU A 61 3.44 5.20 9.18
C LEU A 61 4.96 5.34 9.07
N GLU A 62 5.53 4.77 8.01
CA GLU A 62 6.97 4.72 7.81
C GLU A 62 7.30 4.79 6.33
N THR A 63 8.33 5.57 5.98
CA THR A 63 8.93 5.55 4.65
C THR A 63 10.45 5.58 4.80
N ARG A 64 11.12 4.58 4.24
CA ARG A 64 12.58 4.46 4.26
C ARG A 64 13.05 4.10 2.85
N GLY A 65 13.95 4.91 2.31
CA GLY A 65 14.60 4.66 1.02
C GLY A 65 13.78 5.04 -0.22
N PHE A 66 12.45 4.83 -0.21
CA PHE A 66 11.58 5.36 -1.26
C PHE A 66 11.64 6.89 -1.32
N THR A 67 11.67 7.43 -2.55
CA THR A 67 11.48 8.86 -2.76
C THR A 67 10.03 9.27 -2.47
N PHE A 68 9.80 10.58 -2.28
CA PHE A 68 8.43 11.08 -2.10
C PHE A 68 7.53 10.75 -3.28
N ASP A 69 8.02 10.87 -4.52
CA ASP A 69 7.24 10.53 -5.71
C ASP A 69 6.87 9.04 -5.76
N GLN A 70 7.78 8.15 -5.36
CA GLN A 70 7.52 6.70 -5.31
C GLN A 70 6.48 6.36 -4.24
N ARG A 71 6.61 6.95 -3.05
CA ARG A 71 5.63 6.83 -1.97
C ARG A 71 4.25 7.28 -2.46
N ASP A 72 4.18 8.47 -3.05
CA ASP A 72 2.92 9.09 -3.46
C ASP A 72 2.25 8.29 -4.57
N THR A 73 3.03 7.76 -5.53
CA THR A 73 2.53 6.88 -6.57
C THR A 73 1.88 5.61 -6.00
N ILE A 74 2.55 4.93 -5.05
CA ILE A 74 1.98 3.72 -4.41
C ILE A 74 0.70 4.08 -3.65
N MET A 75 0.75 5.15 -2.84
CA MET A 75 -0.40 5.58 -2.03
C MET A 75 -1.60 5.99 -2.90
N GLU A 76 -1.37 6.71 -3.99
CA GLU A 76 -2.42 7.14 -4.91
C GLU A 76 -3.10 5.93 -5.56
N ILE A 77 -2.32 5.02 -6.16
CA ILE A 77 -2.86 3.83 -6.83
C ILE A 77 -3.60 2.95 -5.82
N PHE A 78 -3.03 2.74 -4.63
CA PHE A 78 -3.67 1.98 -3.57
C PHE A 78 -5.01 2.60 -3.16
N THR A 79 -5.03 3.90 -2.88
CA THR A 79 -6.23 4.61 -2.40
C THR A 79 -7.35 4.56 -3.44
N GLN A 80 -7.02 4.79 -4.72
CA GLN A 80 -7.97 4.66 -5.83
C GLN A 80 -8.54 3.24 -5.89
N MET A 81 -7.68 2.21 -5.91
CA MET A 81 -8.13 0.82 -5.99
C MET A 81 -8.91 0.35 -4.76
N MET A 82 -8.64 0.91 -3.59
CA MET A 82 -9.31 0.53 -2.35
C MET A 82 -10.67 1.22 -2.22
N PHE A 83 -10.75 2.53 -2.45
CA PHE A 83 -11.94 3.32 -2.08
C PHE A 83 -12.83 3.77 -3.24
N ASP A 84 -12.34 3.78 -4.49
CA ASP A 84 -13.16 4.11 -5.68
C ASP A 84 -13.85 2.86 -6.27
#